data_AF-A0A6U5PLH6-F1
#
_entry.id   AF-A0A6U5PLH6-F1
#
_cell.length_a   1.000
_cell.length_b   1.000
_cell.length_c   1.000
_cell.angle_alpha   90.00
_cell.angle_beta   90.00
_cell.angle_gamma   90.00
#
_symmetry.space_group_name_H-M   'P 1'
#
loop_
_entity.id
_entity.type
_entity.pdbx_description
1 polymer ?
#
loop_
_entity_poly.entity_id
_entity_poly.type
_entity_poly.pdbx_seq_one_letter_code
_entity_poly.pdbx_strand_id
1 'polypeptide(L)'
;KELKAKRKAEKLPPLTKQEMEIEVGGNPWKGARISTIPLDTAATLSLNRPTSKSGNYFQIAAAASDIEDALEISNKSDLPEGRVPLFYMTDFTITGDEQRKRSPLYFRKQELLDDYRRLKPKEETPPVLVTDLFATMTAMVKPGGTDDMASISFESPKESAKKAKECEERGGREAPLLLGQRIVVL
;
A
#
# COMPACT_ATOMS: atom_id res chain seq x y z
N LYS A 1 8.65 -29.88 -11.58
CA LYS A 1 9.94 -30.64 -11.57
C LYS A 1 10.59 -30.63 -10.19
N GLU A 2 10.60 -29.52 -9.46
CA GLU A 2 11.17 -29.43 -8.09
C GLU A 2 10.49 -30.34 -7.06
N LEU A 3 9.16 -30.49 -7.10
CA LEU A 3 8.42 -31.35 -6.18
C LEU A 3 8.82 -32.83 -6.28
N LYS A 4 9.08 -33.30 -7.51
CA LYS A 4 9.59 -34.67 -7.76
C LYS A 4 11.03 -34.84 -7.29
N ALA A 5 11.85 -33.78 -7.35
CA ALA A 5 13.23 -33.81 -6.87
C ALA A 5 13.31 -33.84 -5.33
N LYS A 6 12.52 -33.03 -4.63
CA LYS A 6 12.43 -33.03 -3.15
C LYS A 6 11.96 -34.38 -2.61
N ARG A 7 10.88 -34.96 -3.15
CA ARG A 7 10.38 -36.28 -2.69
C ARG A 7 11.35 -37.43 -2.95
N LYS A 8 12.13 -37.35 -4.04
CA LYS A 8 13.19 -38.33 -4.31
C LYS A 8 14.34 -38.21 -3.31
N ALA A 9 14.68 -37.00 -2.86
CA ALA A 9 15.65 -36.79 -1.80
C ALA A 9 15.15 -37.32 -0.43
N GLU A 10 13.84 -37.23 -0.18
CA GLU A 10 13.19 -37.68 1.07
C GLU A 10 12.72 -39.14 1.05
N LYS A 11 13.03 -39.91 -0.01
CA LYS A 11 12.62 -41.32 -0.21
C LYS A 11 11.10 -41.58 -0.08
N LEU A 12 10.28 -40.59 -0.42
CA LEU A 12 8.83 -40.73 -0.39
C LEU A 12 8.32 -41.46 -1.65
N PRO A 13 7.24 -42.25 -1.55
CA PRO A 13 6.66 -42.92 -2.71
C PRO A 13 6.19 -41.91 -3.78
N PRO A 14 6.23 -42.31 -5.07
CA PRO A 14 5.75 -41.48 -6.16
C PRO A 14 4.24 -41.25 -6.01
N LEU A 15 3.82 -40.01 -6.19
CA LEU A 15 2.42 -39.62 -6.09
C LEU A 15 1.59 -40.33 -7.16
N THR A 16 0.39 -40.75 -6.78
CA THR A 16 -0.64 -41.21 -7.69
C THR A 16 -1.10 -40.06 -8.60
N LYS A 17 -1.75 -40.39 -9.72
CA LYS A 17 -2.25 -39.38 -10.68
C LYS A 17 -3.21 -38.38 -10.01
N GLN A 18 -4.03 -38.84 -9.05
CA GLN A 18 -4.95 -38.01 -8.27
C GLN A 18 -4.21 -37.11 -7.28
N GLU A 19 -3.17 -37.59 -6.59
CA GLU A 19 -2.36 -36.75 -5.71
C GLU A 19 -1.50 -35.75 -6.51
N MET A 20 -1.04 -36.12 -7.70
CA MET A 20 -0.43 -35.18 -8.64
C MET A 20 -1.45 -34.13 -9.10
N GLU A 21 -2.71 -34.47 -9.37
CA GLU A 21 -3.74 -33.49 -9.73
C GLU A 21 -4.14 -32.61 -8.53
N ILE A 22 -4.09 -33.11 -7.30
CA ILE A 22 -4.32 -32.31 -6.07
C ILE A 22 -3.10 -31.44 -5.72
N GLU A 23 -1.87 -31.88 -6.03
CA GLU A 23 -0.65 -31.09 -5.83
C GLU A 23 -0.32 -30.15 -7.00
N VAL A 24 -0.70 -30.49 -8.24
CA VAL A 24 -0.39 -29.75 -9.49
C VAL A 24 -1.59 -28.96 -10.00
N GLY A 25 -2.81 -29.48 -9.87
CA GLY A 25 -4.06 -28.70 -9.93
C GLY A 25 -4.39 -28.05 -8.58
N GLY A 26 -3.33 -27.79 -7.80
CA GLY A 26 -3.38 -27.43 -6.40
C GLY A 26 -4.03 -26.09 -6.17
N ASN A 27 -4.83 -26.04 -5.10
CA ASN A 27 -5.42 -24.84 -4.56
C ASN A 27 -4.39 -23.67 -4.61
N PRO A 28 -4.60 -22.64 -5.45
CA PRO A 28 -3.65 -21.54 -5.60
C PRO A 28 -3.47 -20.77 -4.29
N TRP A 29 -4.41 -20.91 -3.35
CA TRP A 29 -4.37 -20.32 -2.02
C TRP A 29 -3.47 -21.07 -1.03
N LYS A 30 -3.03 -22.30 -1.33
CA LYS A 30 -2.22 -23.11 -0.41
C LYS A 30 -0.87 -22.46 -0.06
N GLY A 31 -0.36 -21.58 -0.91
CA GLY A 31 0.82 -20.75 -0.65
C GLY A 31 0.53 -19.24 -0.61
N ALA A 32 -0.75 -18.86 -0.62
CA ALA A 32 -1.11 -17.44 -0.56
C ALA A 32 -0.83 -16.91 0.84
N ARG A 33 -0.18 -15.75 0.89
CA ARG A 33 0.12 -15.04 2.13
C ARG A 33 0.00 -13.55 1.89
N ILE A 34 -0.28 -12.83 2.97
CA ILE A 34 -0.23 -11.37 2.96
C ILE A 34 1.21 -10.97 3.28
N SER A 35 1.80 -10.17 2.41
CA SER A 35 3.14 -9.60 2.61
C SER A 35 3.03 -8.08 2.61
N THR A 36 3.89 -7.42 3.37
CA THR A 36 3.96 -5.97 3.41
C THR A 36 5.18 -5.50 2.62
N ILE A 37 4.98 -4.40 1.91
CA ILE A 37 6.03 -3.74 1.14
C ILE A 37 6.01 -2.23 1.43
N PRO A 38 7.16 -1.55 1.34
CA PRO A 38 7.22 -0.11 1.39
C PRO A 38 6.35 0.56 0.31
N LEU A 39 5.78 1.72 0.65
CA LEU A 39 4.86 2.45 -0.22
C LEU A 39 5.52 2.91 -1.53
N ASP A 40 6.76 3.38 -1.47
CA ASP A 40 7.57 3.78 -2.62
C ASP A 40 7.78 2.61 -3.59
N THR A 41 8.01 1.40 -3.06
CA THR A 41 8.12 0.17 -3.85
C THR A 41 6.78 -0.16 -4.51
N ALA A 42 5.68 -0.11 -3.77
CA ALA A 42 4.33 -0.33 -4.30
C ALA A 42 3.97 0.67 -5.41
N ALA A 43 4.25 1.96 -5.18
CA ALA A 43 4.01 3.03 -6.14
C ALA A 43 4.84 2.83 -7.41
N THR A 44 6.12 2.46 -7.25
CA THR A 44 7.01 2.15 -8.37
C THR A 44 6.49 0.98 -9.20
N LEU A 45 6.04 -0.10 -8.56
CA LEU A 45 5.45 -1.26 -9.24
C LEU A 45 4.13 -0.91 -9.95
N SER A 46 3.34 0.00 -9.40
CA SER A 46 2.07 0.43 -10.00
C SER A 46 2.27 1.40 -11.17
N LEU A 47 3.30 2.26 -11.11
CA LEU A 47 3.63 3.22 -12.16
C LEU A 47 4.45 2.61 -13.31
N ASN A 48 5.34 1.66 -13.01
CA ASN A 48 6.17 1.00 -14.02
C ASN A 48 5.37 -0.05 -14.81
N ARG A 49 4.71 0.43 -15.87
CA ARG A 49 4.02 -0.42 -16.82
C ARG A 49 5.02 -1.10 -17.77
N PRO A 50 5.03 -2.43 -17.88
CA PRO A 50 5.72 -3.05 -19.01
C PRO A 50 5.05 -2.58 -20.31
N THR A 51 5.85 -2.17 -21.29
CA THR A 51 5.40 -1.68 -22.61
C THR A 51 4.64 -2.73 -23.45
N SER A 52 4.52 -3.95 -22.96
CA SER A 52 3.71 -5.02 -23.58
C SER A 52 2.23 -4.86 -23.21
N LYS A 53 1.34 -5.11 -24.16
CA LYS A 53 -0.15 -4.96 -24.15
C LYS A 53 -0.93 -5.74 -23.05
N SER A 54 -0.28 -6.22 -22.00
CA SER A 54 -0.87 -6.82 -20.81
C SER A 54 -0.98 -5.72 -19.75
N GLY A 55 -2.18 -5.45 -19.22
CA GLY A 55 -2.47 -4.33 -18.32
C GLY A 55 -1.66 -4.26 -17.02
N ASN A 56 -1.99 -3.28 -16.17
CA ASN A 56 -1.31 -3.05 -14.88
C ASN A 56 -1.40 -4.31 -14.01
N TYR A 57 -0.26 -4.89 -13.66
CA TYR A 57 -0.21 -6.08 -12.80
C TYR A 57 -0.41 -5.73 -11.32
N PHE A 58 -0.01 -4.53 -10.92
CA PHE A 58 -0.05 -4.06 -9.55
C PHE A 58 -0.92 -2.80 -9.47
N GLN A 59 -1.98 -2.88 -8.67
CA GLN A 59 -2.84 -1.76 -8.34
C GLN A 59 -2.72 -1.45 -6.85
N ILE A 60 -2.68 -0.16 -6.52
CA ILE A 60 -2.82 0.29 -5.14
C ILE A 60 -4.29 0.67 -4.95
N ALA A 61 -4.92 0.03 -3.97
CA ALA A 61 -6.29 0.32 -3.57
C ALA A 61 -6.30 0.94 -2.18
N ALA A 62 -7.07 2.01 -2.02
CA ALA A 62 -7.38 2.58 -0.71
C ALA A 62 -8.41 1.72 0.04
N ALA A 63 -8.53 1.91 1.35
CA ALA A 63 -9.60 1.27 2.09
C ALA A 63 -10.96 1.88 1.70
N ALA A 64 -12.01 1.06 1.70
CA ALA A 64 -13.35 1.50 1.32
C ALA A 64 -13.84 2.71 2.13
N SER A 65 -13.58 2.73 3.44
CA SER A 65 -13.94 3.85 4.31
C SER A 65 -13.28 5.17 3.89
N ASP A 66 -12.03 5.12 3.42
CA ASP A 66 -11.29 6.33 3.02
C ASP A 66 -11.80 6.85 1.67
N ILE A 67 -12.27 5.95 0.80
CA ILE A 67 -12.92 6.31 -0.46
C ILE A 67 -14.23 7.03 -0.15
N GLU A 68 -15.07 6.47 0.72
CA GLU A 68 -16.35 7.08 1.13
C GLU A 68 -16.14 8.48 1.73
N ASP A 69 -15.20 8.61 2.68
CA ASP A 69 -14.82 9.89 3.28
C ASP A 69 -14.35 10.92 2.25
N ALA A 70 -13.55 10.49 1.27
CA ALA A 70 -13.04 11.36 0.22
C ALA A 70 -14.14 11.80 -0.76
N LEU A 71 -15.10 10.93 -1.09
CA LEU A 71 -16.26 11.27 -1.92
C LEU A 71 -17.16 12.29 -1.24
N GLU A 72 -17.42 12.08 0.06
CA GLU A 72 -18.20 13.01 0.89
C GLU A 72 -17.57 14.41 0.90
N ILE A 73 -16.25 14.51 1.15
CA ILE A 73 -15.55 15.80 1.22
C ILE A 73 -15.46 16.48 -0.15
N SER A 74 -15.19 15.71 -1.21
CA SER A 74 -15.01 16.27 -2.56
C SER A 74 -16.32 16.54 -3.31
N ASN A 75 -17.46 16.15 -2.72
CA ASN A 75 -18.79 16.20 -3.32
C ASN A 75 -18.82 15.55 -4.72
N LYS A 76 -18.17 14.38 -4.83
CA LYS A 76 -18.09 13.59 -6.06
C LYS A 76 -18.89 12.30 -5.91
N SER A 77 -19.45 11.81 -7.02
CA SER A 77 -20.17 10.54 -7.06
C SER A 77 -19.25 9.32 -7.13
N ASP A 78 -18.02 9.51 -7.62
CA ASP A 78 -17.06 8.41 -7.81
C ASP A 78 -15.60 8.90 -7.81
N LEU A 79 -14.69 8.00 -7.47
CA LEU A 79 -13.25 8.18 -7.47
C LEU A 79 -12.67 7.38 -8.65
N PRO A 80 -11.86 7.99 -9.54
CA PRO A 80 -11.26 7.26 -10.63
C PRO A 80 -10.50 6.01 -10.15
N GLU A 81 -10.64 4.91 -10.88
CA GLU A 81 -10.02 3.63 -10.53
C GLU A 81 -8.51 3.77 -10.29
N GLY A 82 -8.02 3.12 -9.23
CA GLY A 82 -6.61 3.12 -8.86
C GLY A 82 -6.11 4.41 -8.20
N ARG A 83 -7.02 5.31 -7.80
CA ARG A 83 -6.66 6.48 -6.99
C ARG A 83 -6.68 6.17 -5.50
N VAL A 84 -5.76 6.83 -4.80
CA VAL A 84 -5.62 6.71 -3.34
C VAL A 84 -5.78 8.11 -2.75
N PRO A 85 -6.90 8.39 -2.07
CA PRO A 85 -7.12 9.69 -1.45
C PRO A 85 -6.15 9.90 -0.29
N LEU A 86 -5.76 11.16 -0.11
CA LEU A 86 -4.99 11.65 1.01
C LEU A 86 -5.70 12.86 1.60
N PHE A 87 -5.76 12.94 2.92
CA PHE A 87 -6.45 13.97 3.68
C PHE A 87 -5.45 14.95 4.29
N TYR A 88 -5.78 16.24 4.22
CA TYR A 88 -4.97 17.30 4.83
C TYR A 88 -5.83 18.49 5.26
N MET A 89 -5.24 19.41 6.00
CA MET A 89 -5.83 20.70 6.35
C MET A 89 -4.85 21.81 5.98
N THR A 90 -5.37 22.93 5.49
CA THR A 90 -4.55 24.11 5.19
C THR A 90 -3.83 24.59 6.45
N ASP A 91 -2.55 24.92 6.31
CA ASP A 91 -1.67 25.43 7.38
C ASP A 91 -1.48 24.49 8.59
N PHE A 92 -1.97 23.25 8.52
CA PHE A 92 -1.67 22.26 9.54
C PHE A 92 -0.27 21.72 9.33
N THR A 93 0.56 21.82 10.36
CA THR A 93 1.93 21.31 10.35
C THR A 93 2.20 20.46 11.58
N ILE A 94 3.01 19.43 11.41
CA ILE A 94 3.53 18.59 12.50
C ILE A 94 5.04 18.75 12.60
N THR A 95 5.58 18.47 13.78
CA THR A 95 7.02 18.45 14.00
C THR A 95 7.51 17.03 13.79
N GLY A 96 8.30 16.80 12.74
CA GLY A 96 8.90 15.49 12.48
C GLY A 96 10.13 15.22 13.35
N ASP A 97 10.75 14.04 13.15
CA ASP A 97 11.91 13.57 13.93
C ASP A 97 13.11 14.54 13.93
N GLU A 98 13.26 15.35 12.88
CA GLU A 98 14.33 16.34 12.74
C GLU A 98 13.97 17.73 13.29
N GLN A 99 12.90 17.85 14.07
CA GLN A 99 12.32 19.12 14.54
C GLN A 99 11.91 20.12 13.44
N ARG A 100 11.90 19.68 12.18
CA ARG A 100 11.42 20.47 11.05
C ARG A 100 9.90 20.37 10.97
N LYS A 101 9.25 21.51 10.73
CA LYS A 101 7.83 21.55 10.42
C LYS A 101 7.58 20.87 9.08
N ARG A 102 6.61 19.97 9.04
CA ARG A 102 6.17 19.25 7.85
C ARG A 102 4.68 19.42 7.66
N SER A 103 4.25 19.38 6.40
CA SER A 103 2.85 19.41 5.99
C SER A 103 2.37 17.96 5.82
N PRO A 104 1.60 17.41 6.77
CA PRO A 104 1.27 16.00 6.77
C PRO A 104 0.10 15.69 5.83
N LEU A 105 0.22 14.57 5.13
CA LEU A 105 -0.83 13.97 4.31
C LEU A 105 -1.21 12.61 4.90
N TYR A 106 -2.45 12.48 5.34
CA TYR A 106 -2.94 11.28 6.00
C TYR A 106 -3.67 10.38 5.02
N PHE A 107 -3.51 9.06 5.17
CA PHE A 107 -4.36 8.09 4.47
C PHE A 107 -5.75 7.95 5.11
N ARG A 108 -5.89 8.34 6.39
CA ARG A 108 -7.14 8.23 7.17
C ARG A 108 -7.61 9.60 7.63
N LYS A 109 -8.83 10.01 7.27
CA LYS A 109 -9.45 11.28 7.72
C LYS A 109 -9.51 11.38 9.24
N GLN A 110 -9.89 10.30 9.92
CA GLN A 110 -10.03 10.30 11.38
C GLN A 110 -8.68 10.54 12.09
N GLU A 111 -7.59 9.98 11.57
CA GLU A 111 -6.26 10.17 12.17
C GLU A 111 -5.77 11.61 12.05
N LEU A 112 -6.05 12.28 10.92
CA LEU A 112 -5.82 13.71 10.76
C LEU A 112 -6.61 14.53 11.80
N LEU A 113 -7.89 14.23 11.98
CA LEU A 113 -8.75 14.94 12.94
C LEU A 113 -8.27 14.75 14.38
N ASP A 114 -7.88 13.53 14.74
CA ASP A 114 -7.40 13.21 16.09
C ASP A 114 -6.08 13.93 16.38
N ASP A 115 -5.14 13.90 15.43
CA ASP A 115 -3.84 14.55 15.59
C ASP A 115 -3.98 16.09 15.60
N TYR A 116 -4.90 16.66 14.81
CA TYR A 116 -5.23 18.09 14.88
C TYR A 116 -5.76 18.48 16.26
N ARG A 117 -6.79 17.79 16.77
CA ARG A 117 -7.40 18.08 18.09
C ARG A 117 -6.40 17.93 19.23
N ARG A 118 -5.49 16.96 19.12
CA ARG A 118 -4.42 16.76 20.12
C ARG A 118 -3.45 17.93 20.15
N LEU A 119 -3.05 18.45 19.00
CA LEU A 119 -2.06 19.53 18.90
C LEU A 119 -2.68 20.92 19.09
N LYS A 120 -3.95 21.09 18.72
CA LYS A 120 -4.68 22.37 18.74
C LYS A 120 -6.04 22.22 19.44
N PRO A 121 -6.09 21.86 20.74
CA PRO A 121 -7.34 21.50 21.44
C PRO A 121 -8.32 22.66 21.64
N LYS A 122 -7.88 23.91 21.44
CA LYS A 122 -8.68 25.13 21.63
C LYS A 122 -9.04 25.83 20.32
N GLU A 123 -8.53 25.34 19.18
CA GLU A 123 -8.82 25.91 17.88
C GLU A 123 -10.01 25.18 17.25
N GLU A 124 -10.80 25.90 16.47
CA GLU A 124 -11.81 25.28 15.62
C GLU A 124 -11.14 24.36 14.60
N THR A 125 -11.80 23.25 14.26
CA THR A 125 -11.26 22.28 13.30
C THR A 125 -11.47 22.82 11.88
N PRO A 126 -10.40 23.07 11.10
CA PRO A 126 -10.50 23.55 9.73
C PRO A 126 -11.16 22.51 8.83
N PRO A 127 -11.67 22.93 7.65
CA PRO A 127 -12.14 22.01 6.64
C PRO A 127 -11.05 21.03 6.22
N VAL A 128 -11.39 19.74 6.16
CA VAL A 128 -10.51 18.72 5.59
C VAL A 128 -10.57 18.82 4.08
N LEU A 129 -9.40 18.74 3.44
CA LEU A 129 -9.23 18.72 2.00
C LEU A 129 -8.68 17.37 1.55
N VAL A 130 -8.94 17.02 0.29
CA VAL A 130 -8.53 15.75 -0.32
C VAL A 130 -7.57 16.01 -1.48
N THR A 131 -6.47 15.27 -1.51
CA THR A 131 -5.56 15.16 -2.66
C THR A 131 -5.39 13.68 -3.06
N ASP A 132 -4.64 13.42 -4.12
CA ASP A 132 -4.36 12.07 -4.63
C ASP A 132 -2.89 11.71 -4.44
N LEU A 133 -2.62 10.46 -4.02
CA LEU A 133 -1.27 9.96 -3.79
C LEU A 133 -0.38 10.11 -5.03
N PHE A 134 -0.81 9.65 -6.19
CA PHE A 134 0.01 9.64 -7.40
C PHE A 134 0.22 11.05 -7.95
N ALA A 135 -0.81 11.90 -7.92
CA ALA A 135 -0.68 13.31 -8.25
C ALA A 135 0.35 14.00 -7.34
N THR A 136 0.29 13.71 -6.03
CA THR A 136 1.23 14.26 -5.04
C THR A 136 2.65 13.77 -5.30
N MET A 137 2.87 12.45 -5.43
CA MET A 137 4.19 11.89 -5.72
C MET A 137 4.76 12.43 -7.04
N THR A 138 3.93 12.57 -8.08
CA THR A 138 4.34 13.16 -9.36
C THR A 138 4.76 14.61 -9.20
N ALA A 139 4.04 15.40 -8.39
CA ALA A 139 4.40 16.78 -8.10
C ALA A 139 5.71 16.89 -7.32
N MET A 140 5.96 15.99 -6.37
CA MET A 140 7.20 15.95 -5.57
C MET A 140 8.45 15.63 -6.40
N VAL A 141 8.34 14.80 -7.45
CA VAL A 141 9.49 14.41 -8.30
C VAL A 141 9.65 15.28 -9.55
N LYS A 142 8.75 16.23 -9.79
CA LYS A 142 8.79 17.06 -11.01
C LYS A 142 10.01 18.00 -10.97
N PRO A 143 10.88 17.98 -12.00
CA PRO A 143 12.01 18.91 -12.09
C PRO A 143 11.50 20.36 -12.14
N GLY A 144 12.06 21.24 -11.28
CA GLY A 144 11.62 22.64 -11.15
C GLY A 144 10.34 22.83 -10.32
N GLY A 145 9.96 21.84 -9.51
CA GLY A 145 8.88 21.96 -8.52
C GLY A 145 9.17 23.02 -7.45
N THR A 146 8.13 23.45 -6.74
CA THR A 146 8.22 24.38 -5.61
C THR A 146 8.91 23.73 -4.42
N ASP A 147 9.84 24.43 -3.77
CA ASP A 147 10.55 23.99 -2.55
C ASP A 147 9.59 23.52 -1.44
N ASP A 148 8.35 24.00 -1.45
CA ASP A 148 7.29 23.63 -0.51
C ASP A 148 6.98 22.12 -0.49
N MET A 149 7.21 21.41 -1.60
CA MET A 149 6.95 19.96 -1.69
C MET A 149 7.95 19.12 -0.86
N ALA A 150 9.13 19.66 -0.53
CA ALA A 150 10.10 18.98 0.32
C ALA A 150 9.65 18.90 1.79
N SER A 151 8.66 19.72 2.18
CA SER A 151 8.09 19.72 3.54
C SER A 151 6.96 18.71 3.72
N ILE A 152 6.51 18.03 2.66
CA ILE A 152 5.40 17.08 2.73
C ILE A 152 5.83 15.78 3.40
N SER A 153 5.00 15.26 4.30
CA SER A 153 5.14 13.90 4.86
C SER A 153 3.88 13.07 4.64
N PHE A 154 4.05 11.79 4.35
CA PHE A 154 2.95 10.83 4.31
C PHE A 154 2.82 10.14 5.66
N GLU A 155 1.69 10.33 6.32
CA GLU A 155 1.39 9.75 7.63
C GLU A 155 0.71 8.40 7.46
N SER A 156 1.46 7.33 7.68
CA SER A 156 0.96 5.96 7.54
C SER A 156 -0.17 5.66 8.56
N PRO A 157 -1.22 4.89 8.17
CA PRO A 157 -2.23 4.48 9.12
C PRO A 157 -1.64 3.78 10.34
N LYS A 158 -2.10 4.10 11.55
CA LYS A 158 -1.56 3.55 12.80
C LYS A 158 -1.64 2.02 12.84
N GLU A 159 -2.67 1.45 12.22
CA GLU A 159 -2.85 0.00 12.11
C GLU A 159 -1.89 -0.67 11.11
N SER A 160 -1.39 0.06 10.10
CA SER A 160 -0.54 -0.50 9.05
C SER A 160 0.81 -0.98 9.60
N ALA A 161 1.41 -0.23 10.53
CA ALA A 161 2.67 -0.63 11.16
C ALA A 161 2.52 -1.92 11.97
N LYS A 162 1.42 -2.04 12.72
CA LYS A 162 1.10 -3.26 13.48
C LYS A 162 0.88 -4.45 12.55
N LYS A 163 0.07 -4.29 11.50
CA LYS A 163 -0.20 -5.33 10.49
C LYS A 163 1.08 -5.74 9.76
N ALA A 164 1.98 -4.80 9.45
CA ALA A 164 3.26 -5.11 8.82
C ALA A 164 4.11 -6.05 9.67
N LYS A 165 4.23 -5.75 10.96
CA LYS A 165 4.93 -6.63 11.90
C LYS A 165 4.27 -8.01 12.00
N GLU A 166 2.95 -8.07 12.10
CA GLU A 166 2.21 -9.34 12.13
C GLU A 166 2.40 -10.17 10.85
N CYS A 167 2.50 -9.53 9.68
CA CYS A 167 2.75 -10.22 8.41
C CYS A 167 4.17 -10.77 8.33
N GLU A 168 5.17 -10.00 8.80
CA GLU A 168 6.56 -10.46 8.87
C GLU A 168 6.72 -11.67 9.79
N GLU A 169 6.12 -11.62 10.99
CA GLU A 169 6.14 -12.72 11.95
C GLU A 169 5.48 -13.99 11.39
N ARG A 170 4.36 -13.85 10.68
CA ARG A 170 3.66 -14.97 10.03
C ARG A 170 4.40 -15.51 8.80
N GLY A 171 5.16 -14.67 8.11
CA GLY A 171 5.94 -15.03 6.92
C GLY A 171 7.19 -15.87 7.21
N GLY A 172 7.63 -15.92 8.47
CA GLY A 172 8.76 -16.74 8.90
C GLY A 172 10.07 -16.32 8.23
N ARG A 173 10.76 -17.28 7.57
CA ARG A 173 12.07 -17.05 6.91
C ARG A 173 11.96 -16.74 5.42
N GLU A 174 10.76 -16.76 4.85
CA GLU A 174 10.56 -16.55 3.42
C GLU A 174 10.50 -15.05 3.11
N ALA A 175 11.40 -14.58 2.24
CA ALA A 175 11.49 -13.16 1.87
C ALA A 175 10.12 -12.61 1.41
N PRO A 176 9.64 -11.45 1.91
CA PRO A 176 8.28 -10.94 1.70
C PRO A 176 7.94 -10.73 0.23
N LEU A 177 8.93 -10.41 -0.59
CA LEU A 177 8.81 -10.26 -2.04
C LEU A 177 9.96 -11.02 -2.73
N LEU A 178 9.63 -11.89 -3.70
CA LEU A 178 10.60 -12.51 -4.60
C LEU A 178 10.38 -11.98 -6.01
N LEU A 179 11.17 -10.98 -6.41
CA LEU A 179 11.16 -10.44 -7.77
C LEU A 179 11.46 -11.55 -8.78
N GLY A 180 10.61 -11.69 -9.80
CA GLY A 180 10.76 -12.71 -10.85
C GLY A 180 9.99 -14.01 -10.62
N GLN A 181 9.31 -14.18 -9.48
CA GLN A 181 8.29 -15.23 -9.34
C GLN A 181 6.95 -14.74 -9.89
N ARG A 182 6.26 -15.60 -10.64
CA ARG A 182 4.95 -15.31 -11.23
C ARG A 182 3.90 -15.30 -10.11
N ILE A 183 3.59 -14.13 -9.56
CA ILE A 183 2.55 -13.96 -8.54
C ILE A 183 1.20 -14.05 -9.22
N VAL A 184 0.68 -15.22 -9.59
CA VAL A 184 -0.61 -15.31 -10.29
C VAL A 184 -1.70 -14.59 -9.49
N VAL A 185 -2.11 -13.40 -9.95
CA VAL A 185 -3.28 -12.66 -9.46
C VAL A 185 -4.41 -13.01 -10.42
N LEU A 186 -5.46 -13.65 -9.92
CA LEU A 186 -6.72 -13.87 -10.63
C LEU A 186 -7.72 -12.79 -10.20
#